data_AF-A0A942EDJ6-F1
#
_entry.id   AF-A0A942EDJ6-F1
#
_cell.length_a   1.000
_cell.length_b   1.000
_cell.length_c   1.000
_cell.angle_alpha   90.00
_cell.angle_beta   90.00
_cell.angle_gamma   90.00
#
_symmetry.space_group_name_H-M   'P 1'
#
loop_
_entity.id
_entity.type
_entity.pdbx_description
1 polymer ?
#
loop_
_entity_poly.entity_id
_entity_poly.type
_entity_poly.pdbx_seq_one_letter_code
_entity_poly.pdbx_strand_id
1 'polypeptide(L)'
;MIWLLEIGLVLLLVGGGWTYLTRGKRGSDKDSLTMRRVDAYIETIRRERSNKELAAMSDTELRDLLHSGAHNMRVAGERKNWALLGAGGVTLFSAVIAANQDGMRGFAVAMVVGALVIYGLNEYLVRRLRAPLEQRGIDVDRIKVE
;
A
#
# COMPACT_ATOMS: atom_id res chain seq x y z
N MET A 1 -7.64 25.26 23.66
CA MET A 1 -8.47 24.05 23.84
C MET A 1 -9.38 23.77 22.65
N ILE A 2 -10.13 24.75 22.13
CA ILE A 2 -11.01 24.58 20.95
C ILE A 2 -10.27 24.10 19.69
N TRP A 3 -9.09 24.66 19.38
CA TRP A 3 -8.29 24.26 18.22
C TRP A 3 -7.86 22.78 18.23
N LEU A 4 -7.47 22.24 19.39
CA LEU A 4 -7.09 20.82 19.50
C LEU A 4 -8.29 19.89 19.29
N LEU A 5 -9.48 20.30 19.70
CA LEU A 5 -10.72 19.57 19.45
C LEU A 5 -11.11 19.59 17.97
N GLU A 6 -11.02 20.74 17.31
CA GLU A 6 -11.29 20.85 15.87
C GLU A 6 -10.34 19.98 15.05
N ILE A 7 -9.06 19.96 15.40
CA ILE A 7 -8.06 19.15 14.68
C ILE A 7 -8.25 17.66 14.93
N GLY A 8 -8.59 17.26 16.17
CA GLY A 8 -8.99 15.89 16.45
C GLY A 8 -10.20 15.47 15.63
N LEU A 9 -11.15 16.38 15.42
CA LEU A 9 -12.35 16.16 14.62
C LEU A 9 -12.05 16.07 13.11
N VAL A 10 -11.15 16.93 12.59
CA VAL A 10 -10.65 16.81 11.21
C VAL A 10 -9.91 15.49 11.00
N LEU A 11 -9.05 15.07 11.94
CA LEU A 11 -8.35 13.78 11.84
C LEU A 11 -9.33 12.60 11.88
N LEU A 12 -10.38 12.66 12.71
CA LEU A 12 -11.45 11.68 12.72
C LEU A 12 -12.26 11.67 11.42
N LEU A 13 -12.52 12.82 10.82
CA LEU A 13 -13.20 12.91 9.53
C LEU A 13 -12.34 12.42 8.38
N VAL A 14 -11.03 12.68 8.39
CA VAL A 14 -10.09 12.17 7.38
C VAL A 14 -9.93 10.66 7.52
N GLY A 15 -9.72 10.15 8.74
CA GLY A 15 -9.61 8.72 9.00
C GLY A 15 -10.92 7.97 8.73
N GLY A 16 -12.05 8.52 9.19
CA GLY A 16 -13.39 7.97 8.97
C GLY A 16 -13.83 8.04 7.51
N GLY A 17 -13.59 9.16 6.83
CA GLY A 17 -13.87 9.35 5.42
C GLY A 17 -13.02 8.44 4.54
N TRP A 18 -11.73 8.27 4.85
CA TRP A 18 -10.89 7.30 4.17
C TRP A 18 -11.37 5.86 4.36
N THR A 19 -11.74 5.51 5.59
CA THR A 19 -12.28 4.18 5.91
C THR A 19 -13.57 3.91 5.15
N TYR A 20 -14.46 4.89 5.04
CA TYR A 20 -15.71 4.78 4.29
C TYR A 20 -15.45 4.63 2.78
N LEU A 21 -14.57 5.45 2.20
CA LEU A 21 -14.21 5.41 0.78
C LEU A 21 -13.51 4.11 0.37
N THR A 22 -12.68 3.55 1.26
CA THR A 22 -11.97 2.29 0.99
C THR A 22 -12.82 1.05 1.24
N ARG A 23 -13.90 1.15 2.04
CA ARG A 23 -14.83 0.04 2.29
C ARG A 23 -15.56 -0.42 1.02
N GLY A 24 -15.87 0.51 0.11
CA GLY A 24 -16.55 0.25 -1.16
C GLY A 24 -15.69 -0.42 -2.24
N LYS A 25 -14.36 -0.34 -2.15
CA LYS A 25 -13.43 -1.01 -3.08
C LYS A 25 -13.23 -2.52 -2.79
N ARG A 26 -13.98 -3.10 -1.84
CA ARG A 26 -13.94 -4.53 -1.45
C ARG A 26 -14.76 -5.46 -2.36
N GLY A 27 -15.20 -5.00 -3.52
CA GLY A 27 -16.06 -5.78 -4.43
C GLY A 27 -15.39 -7.06 -4.95
N SER A 28 -16.16 -8.16 -4.94
CA SER A 28 -15.83 -9.49 -5.48
C SER A 28 -15.36 -9.47 -6.94
N ASP A 29 -15.63 -8.41 -7.68
CA ASP A 29 -15.23 -8.26 -9.08
C ASP A 29 -13.71 -8.22 -9.26
N LYS A 30 -12.97 -7.62 -8.31
CA LYS A 30 -11.50 -7.57 -8.38
C LYS A 30 -10.86 -8.95 -8.20
N ASP A 31 -11.46 -9.83 -7.41
CA ASP A 31 -10.94 -11.19 -7.20
C ASP A 31 -11.14 -12.04 -8.45
N SER A 32 -12.27 -11.89 -9.14
CA SER A 32 -12.54 -12.60 -10.42
C SER A 32 -11.60 -12.17 -11.56
N LEU A 33 -11.21 -10.89 -11.59
CA LEU A 33 -10.23 -10.35 -12.54
C LEU A 33 -8.79 -10.77 -12.19
N THR A 34 -8.48 -10.84 -10.90
CA THR A 34 -7.20 -11.38 -10.42
C THR A 34 -7.04 -12.84 -10.86
N MET A 35 -8.11 -13.65 -10.73
CA MET A 35 -8.13 -15.05 -11.15
C MET A 35 -7.81 -15.22 -12.65
N ARG A 36 -8.47 -14.45 -13.52
CA ARG A 36 -8.22 -14.49 -14.97
C ARG A 36 -6.80 -14.06 -15.35
N ARG A 37 -6.22 -13.09 -14.64
CA ARG A 37 -4.84 -12.64 -14.90
C ARG A 37 -3.80 -13.65 -14.43
N VAL A 38 -4.03 -14.31 -13.30
CA VAL A 38 -3.16 -15.39 -12.82
C VAL A 38 -3.08 -16.49 -13.87
N ASP A 39 -4.21 -16.89 -14.44
CA ASP A 39 -4.25 -17.91 -15.50
C ASP A 39 -3.48 -17.47 -16.76
N ALA A 40 -3.68 -16.22 -17.21
CA ALA A 40 -2.91 -15.66 -18.33
C ALA A 40 -1.40 -15.56 -18.04
N TYR A 41 -1.02 -15.31 -16.80
CA TYR A 41 0.38 -15.22 -16.40
C TYR A 41 1.06 -16.60 -16.34
N ILE A 42 0.34 -17.66 -15.91
CA ILE A 42 0.82 -19.04 -15.97
C ILE A 42 1.16 -19.43 -17.41
N GLU A 43 0.27 -19.12 -18.36
CA GLU A 43 0.49 -19.40 -19.78
C GLU A 43 1.71 -18.64 -20.34
N THR A 44 1.93 -17.41 -19.86
CA THR A 44 3.09 -16.61 -20.24
C THR A 44 4.39 -17.16 -19.64
N ILE A 45 4.40 -17.57 -18.37
CA ILE A 45 5.57 -18.21 -17.73
C ILE A 45 5.94 -19.50 -18.46
N ARG A 46 4.96 -20.32 -18.82
CA ARG A 46 5.15 -21.56 -19.60
C ARG A 46 5.77 -21.28 -20.97
N ARG A 47 5.33 -20.21 -21.64
CA ARG A 47 5.79 -19.81 -22.98
C ARG A 47 7.16 -19.15 -22.99
N GLU A 48 7.42 -18.23 -22.06
CA GLU A 48 8.69 -17.49 -21.97
C GLU A 48 9.79 -18.29 -21.25
N ARG A 49 9.43 -19.27 -20.40
CA ARG A 49 10.36 -20.01 -19.50
C ARG A 49 11.34 -19.08 -18.78
N SER A 50 10.89 -17.88 -18.41
CA SER A 50 11.73 -16.80 -17.89
C SER A 50 12.43 -17.15 -16.59
N ASN A 51 11.84 -18.04 -15.77
CA ASN A 51 12.46 -18.57 -14.57
C ASN A 51 12.37 -20.10 -14.55
N LYS A 52 13.53 -20.78 -14.52
CA LYS A 52 13.63 -22.26 -14.50
C LYS A 52 12.94 -22.87 -13.29
N GLU A 53 12.95 -22.18 -12.16
CA GLU A 53 12.34 -22.66 -10.91
C GLU A 53 10.81 -22.62 -11.00
N LEU A 54 10.24 -21.52 -11.51
CA LEU A 54 8.80 -21.39 -11.76
C LEU A 54 8.30 -22.32 -12.87
N ALA A 55 9.11 -22.53 -13.92
CA ALA A 55 8.77 -23.43 -15.03
C ALA A 55 8.81 -24.92 -14.65
N ALA A 56 9.54 -25.27 -13.57
CA ALA A 56 9.62 -26.63 -13.04
C ALA A 56 8.47 -27.00 -12.10
N MET A 57 7.71 -26.01 -11.60
CA MET A 57 6.56 -26.24 -10.71
C MET A 57 5.38 -26.84 -11.48
N SER A 58 4.54 -27.60 -10.78
CA SER A 58 3.26 -28.04 -11.33
C SER A 58 2.29 -26.86 -11.46
N ASP A 59 1.31 -26.96 -12.37
CA ASP A 59 0.34 -25.86 -12.58
C ASP A 59 -0.44 -25.53 -11.30
N THR A 60 -0.73 -26.54 -10.46
CA THR A 60 -1.39 -26.36 -9.17
C THR A 60 -0.53 -25.57 -8.19
N GLU A 61 0.75 -25.94 -8.05
CA GLU A 61 1.69 -25.25 -7.15
C GLU A 61 1.96 -23.81 -7.61
N LEU A 62 2.09 -23.59 -8.93
CA LEU A 62 2.30 -22.26 -9.49
C LEU A 62 1.08 -21.36 -9.27
N ARG A 63 -0.13 -21.90 -9.45
CA ARG A 63 -1.38 -21.17 -9.18
C ARG A 63 -1.51 -20.79 -7.70
N ASP A 64 -1.22 -21.71 -6.79
CA ASP A 64 -1.26 -21.44 -5.34
C ASP A 64 -0.21 -20.39 -4.91
N LEU A 65 0.99 -20.45 -5.49
CA LEU A 65 2.05 -19.46 -5.25
C LEU A 65 1.62 -18.06 -5.72
N LEU A 66 1.08 -17.95 -6.93
CA LEU A 66 0.63 -16.67 -7.50
C LEU A 66 -0.58 -16.12 -6.75
N HIS A 67 -1.53 -16.97 -6.38
CA HIS A 67 -2.73 -16.58 -5.63
C HIS A 67 -2.38 -16.09 -4.23
N SER A 68 -1.56 -16.85 -3.49
CA SER A 68 -1.08 -16.45 -2.17
C SER A 68 -0.19 -15.19 -2.23
N GLY A 69 0.62 -15.05 -3.28
CA GLY A 69 1.42 -13.87 -3.57
C GLY A 69 0.56 -12.62 -3.79
N ALA A 70 -0.43 -12.70 -4.68
CA ALA A 70 -1.37 -11.61 -4.98
C ALA A 70 -2.19 -11.21 -3.75
N HIS A 71 -2.69 -12.19 -2.99
CA HIS A 71 -3.42 -11.94 -1.75
C HIS A 71 -2.54 -11.24 -0.70
N ASN A 72 -1.33 -11.73 -0.47
CA ASN A 72 -0.39 -11.13 0.48
C ASN A 72 0.01 -9.71 0.06
N MET A 73 0.23 -9.46 -1.23
CA MET A 73 0.48 -8.13 -1.75
C MET A 73 -0.66 -7.16 -1.47
N ARG A 74 -1.90 -7.59 -1.65
CA ARG A 74 -3.09 -6.77 -1.37
C ARG A 74 -3.16 -6.41 0.11
N VAL A 75 -3.08 -7.42 0.99
CA VAL A 75 -3.11 -7.21 2.45
C VAL A 75 -1.98 -6.29 2.90
N ALA A 76 -0.77 -6.50 2.38
CA ALA A 76 0.38 -5.69 2.74
C ALA A 76 0.30 -4.27 2.15
N GLY A 77 -0.33 -4.09 0.98
CA GLY A 77 -0.69 -2.79 0.43
C GLY A 77 -1.73 -2.04 1.27
N GLU A 78 -2.73 -2.75 1.79
CA GLU A 78 -3.70 -2.18 2.74
C GLU A 78 -3.01 -1.72 4.03
N ARG A 79 -2.14 -2.55 4.60
CA ARG A 79 -1.33 -2.20 5.78
C ARG A 79 -0.44 -0.98 5.51
N LYS A 80 0.18 -0.90 4.32
CA LYS A 80 0.95 0.29 3.89
C LYS A 80 0.08 1.54 3.94
N ASN A 81 -1.11 1.51 3.35
CA ASN A 81 -1.99 2.68 3.30
C ASN A 81 -2.42 3.13 4.69
N TRP A 82 -2.72 2.19 5.60
CA TRP A 82 -2.98 2.50 7.01
C TRP A 82 -1.77 3.11 7.72
N ALA A 83 -0.56 2.60 7.49
CA ALA A 83 0.66 3.17 8.04
C ALA A 83 0.92 4.60 7.54
N LEU A 84 0.70 4.86 6.24
CA LEU A 84 0.85 6.20 5.65
C LEU A 84 -0.18 7.18 6.19
N LEU A 85 -1.43 6.74 6.40
CA LEU A 85 -2.44 7.54 7.06
C LEU A 85 -2.09 7.89 8.50
N GLY A 86 -1.62 6.90 9.26
CA GLY A 86 -1.14 7.12 10.63
C GLY A 86 -0.01 8.14 10.66
N ALA A 87 0.97 8.01 9.76
CA ALA A 87 2.07 8.96 9.62
C ALA A 87 1.59 10.38 9.24
N GLY A 88 0.61 10.48 8.35
CA GLY A 88 -0.04 11.75 8.00
C GLY A 88 -0.76 12.39 9.19
N GLY A 89 -1.48 11.58 9.97
CA GLY A 89 -2.18 12.05 11.18
C GLY A 89 -1.22 12.58 12.25
N VAL A 90 -0.13 11.83 12.52
CA VAL A 90 0.93 12.28 13.45
C VAL A 90 1.60 13.56 12.94
N THR A 91 1.90 13.65 11.65
CA THR A 91 2.50 14.85 11.04
C THR A 91 1.62 16.08 11.25
N LEU A 92 0.33 15.98 10.95
CA LEU A 92 -0.62 17.08 11.15
C LEU A 92 -0.71 17.50 12.62
N PHE A 93 -0.78 16.53 13.53
CA PHE A 93 -0.82 16.79 14.97
C PHE A 93 0.46 17.51 15.45
N SER A 94 1.64 17.02 15.04
CA SER A 94 2.92 17.65 15.34
C SER A 94 3.03 19.05 14.74
N ALA A 95 2.55 19.27 13.52
CA ALA A 95 2.58 20.58 12.87
C ALA A 95 1.73 21.61 13.61
N VAL A 96 0.58 21.20 14.14
CA VAL A 96 -0.28 22.07 14.96
C VAL A 96 0.41 22.44 16.27
N ILE A 97 1.05 21.49 16.94
CA ILE A 97 1.79 21.79 18.17
C ILE A 97 2.91 22.78 17.88
N ALA A 98 3.68 22.55 16.81
CA ALA A 98 4.73 23.45 16.37
C ALA A 98 4.18 24.83 15.98
N ALA A 99 2.98 24.89 15.38
CA ALA A 99 2.29 26.15 15.08
C ALA A 99 1.97 26.96 16.34
N ASN A 100 1.59 26.30 17.43
CA ASN A 100 1.29 26.98 18.69
C ASN A 100 2.54 27.52 19.39
N GLN A 101 3.71 26.95 19.13
CA GLN A 101 4.97 27.36 19.76
C GLN A 101 5.71 28.42 18.93
N ASP A 102 5.89 28.18 17.63
CA ASP A 102 6.73 29.00 16.74
C ASP A 102 5.92 29.67 15.61
N GLY A 103 4.59 29.69 15.73
CA GLY A 103 3.70 30.25 14.72
C GLY A 103 3.81 29.53 13.37
N MET A 104 3.60 30.27 12.28
CA MET A 104 3.62 29.71 10.92
C MET A 104 4.95 29.06 10.54
N ARG A 105 6.07 29.47 11.15
CA ARG A 105 7.39 28.88 10.87
C ARG A 105 7.47 27.45 11.40
N GLY A 106 7.06 27.21 12.65
CA GLY A 106 7.02 25.87 13.24
C GLY A 106 6.10 24.93 12.48
N PHE A 107 4.92 25.42 12.09
CA PHE A 107 3.98 24.67 11.24
C PHE A 107 4.62 24.24 9.92
N ALA A 108 5.22 25.20 9.19
CA ALA A 108 5.79 24.95 7.87
C ALA A 108 6.95 23.94 7.94
N VAL A 109 7.83 24.07 8.94
CA VAL A 109 8.95 23.14 9.15
C VAL A 109 8.43 21.74 9.44
N ALA A 110 7.48 21.59 10.37
CA ALA A 110 6.91 20.29 10.71
C ALA A 110 6.21 19.61 9.53
N MET A 111 5.50 20.38 8.70
CA MET A 111 4.86 19.86 7.48
C MET A 111 5.89 19.39 6.44
N VAL A 112 6.98 20.14 6.22
CA VAL A 112 8.06 19.73 5.31
C VAL A 112 8.75 18.46 5.80
N VAL A 113 9.10 18.41 7.09
CA VAL A 113 9.72 17.21 7.69
C VAL A 113 8.80 16.01 7.58
N GLY A 114 7.52 16.16 7.92
CA GLY A 114 6.55 15.08 7.80
C GLY A 114 6.34 14.61 6.37
N ALA A 115 6.32 15.52 5.39
CA ALA A 115 6.24 15.16 3.97
C ALA A 115 7.44 14.30 3.52
N LEU A 116 8.66 14.66 3.94
CA LEU A 116 9.87 13.88 3.64
C LEU A 116 9.81 12.49 4.28
N VAL A 117 9.36 12.39 5.54
CA VAL A 117 9.22 11.11 6.25
C VAL A 117 8.16 10.24 5.59
N ILE A 118 7.00 10.79 5.25
CA ILE A 118 5.91 10.05 4.59
C ILE A 118 6.36 9.56 3.21
N TYR A 119 7.09 10.38 2.46
CA TYR A 119 7.66 9.98 1.17
C TYR A 119 8.64 8.81 1.34
N GLY A 120 9.60 8.93 2.27
CA GLY A 120 10.58 7.87 2.55
C GLY A 120 9.91 6.58 3.02
N LEU A 121 8.90 6.69 3.88
CA LEU A 121 8.11 5.56 4.36
C LEU A 121 7.35 4.89 3.22
N ASN A 122 6.72 5.66 2.32
CA ASN A 122 6.04 5.11 1.16
C ASN A 122 7.01 4.36 0.24
N GLU A 123 8.15 4.95 -0.08
CA GLU A 123 9.17 4.33 -0.94
C GLU A 123 9.72 3.04 -0.33
N TYR A 124 10.08 3.08 0.96
CA TYR A 124 10.56 1.90 1.68
C TYR A 124 9.51 0.76 1.69
N LEU A 125 8.25 1.09 1.99
CA LEU A 125 7.19 0.10 2.03
C LEU A 125 6.87 -0.45 0.64
N VAL A 126 6.88 0.37 -0.41
CA VAL A 126 6.67 -0.11 -1.79
C VAL A 126 7.79 -1.06 -2.22
N ARG A 127 9.05 -0.73 -1.96
CA ARG A 127 10.18 -1.64 -2.25
C ARG A 127 10.07 -2.95 -1.48
N ARG A 128 9.76 -2.88 -0.18
CA ARG A 128 9.59 -4.05 0.68
C ARG A 128 8.43 -4.96 0.22
N LEU A 129 7.37 -4.37 -0.34
CA LEU A 129 6.24 -5.11 -0.90
C LEU A 129 6.60 -5.88 -2.17
N ARG A 130 7.49 -5.32 -3.01
CA ARG A 130 7.89 -5.94 -4.28
C ARG A 130 8.99 -6.98 -4.12
N ALA A 131 9.95 -6.73 -3.22
CA ALA A 131 11.13 -7.56 -2.99
C ALA A 131 10.88 -9.09 -2.89
N PRO A 132 9.91 -9.61 -2.12
CA PRO A 132 9.72 -11.06 -1.99
C PRO A 132 9.21 -11.75 -3.27
N LEU A 133 8.57 -11.00 -4.17
CA LEU A 133 8.12 -11.54 -5.47
C LEU A 133 9.20 -11.39 -6.53
N GLU A 134 9.91 -10.25 -6.54
CA GLU A 134 11.06 -10.04 -7.41
C GLU A 134 12.17 -11.07 -7.14
N GLN A 135 12.41 -11.42 -5.87
CA GLN A 135 13.34 -12.50 -5.48
C GLN A 135 12.95 -13.88 -6.02
N ARG A 136 11.65 -14.11 -6.27
CA ARG A 136 11.13 -15.34 -6.88
C ARG A 136 11.06 -15.25 -8.41
N GLY A 137 11.57 -14.16 -9.01
CA GLY A 137 11.51 -13.91 -10.44
C GLY A 137 10.10 -13.63 -10.97
N ILE A 138 9.18 -13.23 -10.09
CA ILE A 138 7.79 -12.91 -10.43
C ILE A 138 7.69 -11.42 -10.77
N ASP A 139 7.17 -11.11 -11.95
CA ASP A 139 6.92 -9.73 -12.39
C ASP A 139 5.65 -9.20 -11.71
N VAL A 140 5.86 -8.35 -10.70
CA VAL A 140 4.83 -7.79 -9.84
C VAL A 140 3.84 -6.91 -10.62
N ASP A 141 4.30 -6.24 -11.67
CA ASP A 141 3.48 -5.31 -12.44
C ASP A 141 2.52 -6.06 -13.38
N ARG A 142 2.78 -7.35 -13.67
CA ARG A 142 1.84 -8.21 -14.41
C ARG A 142 0.72 -8.77 -13.53
N ILE A 143 0.93 -8.87 -12.22
CA ILE A 143 -0.05 -9.44 -11.27
C ILE A 143 -0.93 -8.37 -10.62
N LYS A 144 -0.47 -7.11 -10.56
CA LYS A 144 -1.26 -6.02 -9.96
C LYS A 144 -2.50 -5.65 -10.79
N VAL A 145 -3.62 -5.53 -10.08
CA VAL A 145 -4.88 -4.94 -10.57
C VAL A 145 -4.95 -3.52 -10.03
N GLU A 146 -4.97 -2.51 -10.91
CA GLU A 146 -5.29 -1.12 -10.52
C GLU A 146 -6.72 -1.00 -9.94
#